data_AF-A0A7V8JYF6-F1
#
_entry.id   AF-A0A7V8JYF6-F1
#
_cell.length_a   1.000
_cell.length_b   1.000
_cell.length_c   1.000
_cell.angle_alpha   90.00
_cell.angle_beta   90.00
_cell.angle_gamma   90.00
#
_symmetry.space_group_name_H-M   'P 1'
#
loop_
_entity.id
_entity.type
_entity.pdbx_description
1 polymer ?
#
loop_
_entity_poly.entity_id
_entity_poly.type
_entity_poly.pdbx_seq_one_letter_code
_entity_poly.pdbx_strand_id
1 'polypeptide(L)' 'MAVTFVIGNMNQLNSVSLFEAANSITSALANEFAEAGAGLHQAALMYLGLVLFFITFVVLSLSKVLLAQMKKSEGKKS' A
#
# COMPACT_ATOMS: atom_id res chain seq x y z
N MET A 1 11.53 -8.67 -12.71
CA MET A 1 10.11 -8.71 -13.13
C MET A 1 9.70 -7.35 -13.68
N ALA A 2 8.74 -7.22 -14.60
CA ALA A 2 8.36 -5.89 -15.14
C ALA A 2 7.88 -4.92 -14.06
N VAL A 3 7.22 -5.44 -13.02
CA VAL A 3 6.69 -4.67 -11.87
C VAL A 3 7.81 -4.05 -11.02
N THR A 4 8.94 -4.75 -10.81
CA THR A 4 10.12 -4.17 -10.12
C THR A 4 10.73 -2.99 -10.87
N PHE A 5 10.66 -2.98 -12.21
CA PHE A 5 11.28 -1.92 -13.02
C PHE A 5 10.47 -0.61 -13.04
N VAL A 6 9.14 -0.71 -12.81
CA VAL A 6 8.25 0.46 -12.76
C VAL A 6 8.23 1.09 -11.36
N ILE A 7 8.30 0.26 -10.30
CA ILE A 7 8.17 0.74 -8.91
C ILE A 7 9.52 0.93 -8.21
N GLY A 8 10.54 0.15 -8.56
CA GLY A 8 11.83 0.11 -7.87
C GLY A 8 11.92 -1.03 -6.84
N ASN A 9 13.12 -1.61 -6.70
CA ASN A 9 13.44 -2.71 -5.77
C ASN A 9 14.74 -2.41 -4.99
N MET A 10 14.79 -1.28 -4.29
CA MET A 10 15.88 -0.93 -3.40
C MET A 10 15.39 -0.99 -1.95
N ASN A 11 15.85 -2.01 -1.21
CA ASN A 11 15.57 -2.19 0.22
C ASN A 11 16.69 -1.54 1.07
N GLN A 12 17.09 -0.32 0.72
CA GLN A 12 18.11 0.43 1.48
C GLN A 12 17.43 1.26 2.56
N LEU A 13 17.43 0.75 3.80
CA LEU A 13 16.96 1.44 5.00
C LEU A 13 18.08 2.28 5.65
N ASN A 14 18.95 2.91 4.85
CA ASN A 14 20.12 3.63 5.35
C ASN A 14 19.94 5.15 5.43
N SER A 15 18.87 5.72 4.85
CA SER A 15 18.57 7.14 5.01
C SER A 15 17.08 7.45 4.90
N VAL A 16 16.56 8.36 5.73
CA VAL A 16 15.19 8.90 5.63
C VAL A 16 15.16 9.95 4.51
N SER A 17 15.60 9.57 3.31
CA SER A 17 15.66 10.46 2.15
C SER A 17 14.37 10.30 1.33
N LEU A 18 13.59 11.37 1.23
CA LEU A 18 12.36 11.43 0.41
C LEU A 18 12.63 11.21 -1.09
N PHE A 19 13.90 11.24 -1.52
CA PHE A 19 14.33 11.08 -2.92
C PHE A 19 15.03 9.74 -3.19
N GLU A 20 15.21 8.88 -2.19
CA GLU A 20 15.71 7.52 -2.44
C GLU A 20 14.64 6.63 -3.06
N ALA A 21 15.06 5.75 -3.96
CA ALA A 21 14.19 4.73 -4.52
C ALA A 21 13.77 3.78 -3.39
N ALA A 22 12.51 3.88 -2.97
CA ALA A 22 11.94 3.00 -1.96
C ALA A 22 11.16 1.87 -2.63
N ASN A 23 11.28 0.65 -2.09
CA ASN A 23 10.36 -0.43 -2.45
C ASN A 23 8.98 -0.18 -1.81
N SER A 24 7.90 -0.28 -2.58
CA SER A 24 6.53 -0.18 -2.04
C SER A 24 6.03 -1.55 -1.59
N ILE A 25 5.15 -1.59 -0.57
CA ILE A 25 4.57 -2.84 -0.07
C ILE A 25 3.89 -3.63 -1.20
N THR A 26 3.22 -2.95 -2.13
CA THR A 26 2.57 -3.57 -3.30
C THR A 26 3.59 -4.19 -4.26
N SER A 27 4.74 -3.54 -4.47
CA SER A 27 5.83 -4.07 -5.30
C SER A 27 6.51 -5.26 -4.63
N ALA A 28 6.80 -5.17 -3.33
CA ALA A 28 7.35 -6.29 -2.57
C ALA A 28 6.42 -7.52 -2.61
N LEU A 29 5.10 -7.34 -2.41
CA LEU A 29 4.12 -8.40 -2.57
C LEU A 29 4.09 -8.99 -3.99
N ALA A 30 4.01 -8.17 -5.03
CA ALA A 30 3.91 -8.68 -6.40
C ALA A 30 5.16 -9.48 -6.84
N ASN A 31 6.33 -9.11 -6.34
CA ASN A 31 7.59 -9.72 -6.72
C ASN A 31 7.97 -10.87 -5.79
N GLU A 32 7.96 -10.66 -4.48
CA GLU A 32 8.39 -11.69 -3.52
C GLU A 32 7.34 -12.77 -3.28
N PHE A 33 6.04 -12.51 -3.50
CA PHE A 33 5.02 -13.57 -3.38
C PHE A 33 5.07 -14.55 -4.56
N ALA A 34 5.54 -14.10 -5.72
CA ALA A 34 5.78 -14.95 -6.88
C ALA A 34 7.03 -15.83 -6.73
N GLU A 35 8.01 -15.37 -5.94
CA GLU A 35 9.29 -16.06 -5.69
C GLU A 35 9.36 -16.76 -4.33
N ALA A 36 8.40 -16.54 -3.42
CA ALA A 36 8.35 -17.17 -2.10
C ALA A 36 8.03 -18.67 -2.21
N GLY A 37 9.04 -19.51 -1.99
CA GLY A 37 8.84 -20.94 -1.73
C GLY A 37 8.08 -21.20 -0.41
N ALA A 38 7.53 -22.41 -0.27
CA ALA A 38 6.76 -22.80 0.92
C ALA A 38 7.61 -22.69 2.20
N GLY A 39 7.25 -21.77 3.10
CA GLY A 39 7.98 -21.49 4.35
C GLY A 39 7.59 -20.17 5.02
N LEU A 40 8.45 -19.70 5.94
CA LEU A 40 8.25 -18.49 6.77
C LEU A 40 8.02 -17.20 5.93
N HIS A 41 8.57 -17.15 4.71
CA HIS A 41 8.49 -15.99 3.81
C HIS A 41 7.06 -15.72 3.33
N GLN A 42 6.30 -16.77 3.01
CA GLN A 42 4.91 -16.65 2.57
C GLN A 42 4.00 -16.11 3.69
N ALA A 43 4.24 -16.51 4.93
CA ALA A 43 3.49 -16.02 6.09
C ALA A 43 3.74 -14.53 6.34
N ALA A 44 5.00 -14.07 6.23
CA ALA A 44 5.36 -12.66 6.36
C ALA A 44 4.73 -11.80 5.25
N LEU A 45 4.75 -12.30 4.01
CA LEU A 45 4.12 -11.61 2.89
C LEU A 45 2.59 -11.57 3.03
N MET A 46 1.96 -12.64 3.51
CA MET A 46 0.52 -12.66 3.81
C MET A 46 0.16 -11.60 4.86
N TYR A 47 0.98 -11.45 5.90
CA TYR A 47 0.81 -10.41 6.93
C TYR A 47 0.94 -9.00 6.34
N LEU A 48 1.95 -8.76 5.50
CA LEU A 48 2.10 -7.50 4.76
C LEU A 48 0.88 -7.19 3.88
N GLY A 49 0.32 -8.20 3.21
CA GLY A 49 -0.92 -8.09 2.43
C GLY A 49 -2.12 -7.70 3.28
N LEU A 50 -2.28 -8.32 4.46
CA LEU A 50 -3.36 -8.00 5.39
C LEU A 50 -3.27 -6.56 5.90
N VAL A 51 -2.06 -6.10 6.24
CA VAL A 51 -1.82 -4.72 6.69
C VAL A 51 -2.15 -3.74 5.57
N LEU A 52 -1.71 -4.01 4.33
CA LEU A 52 -2.01 -3.16 3.18
C LEU A 52 -3.52 -3.08 2.91
N PHE A 53 -4.20 -4.22 2.97
CA PHE A 53 -5.67 -4.27 2.86
C PHE A 53 -6.34 -3.44 3.96
N PHE A 54 -5.88 -3.56 5.21
CA PHE A 54 -6.44 -2.78 6.32
C PHE A 54 -6.26 -1.28 6.12
N ILE A 55 -5.07 -0.84 5.70
CA ILE A 55 -4.79 0.58 5.42
C ILE A 55 -5.71 1.09 4.30
N THR A 56 -5.81 0.37 3.18
CA THR A 56 -6.70 0.77 2.07
C THR A 56 -8.15 0.83 2.49
N PHE A 57 -8.62 -0.13 3.29
CA PHE A 57 -9.97 -0.13 3.84
C PHE A 57 -10.26 1.11 4.70
N VAL A 58 -9.33 1.47 5.60
CA VAL A 58 -9.46 2.67 6.46
C VAL A 58 -9.48 3.94 5.61
N VAL A 59 -8.55 4.08 4.66
CA VAL A 59 -8.47 5.25 3.77
C VAL A 59 -9.74 5.41 2.94
N LEU A 60 -10.25 4.33 2.34
CA LEU A 60 -11.49 4.38 1.57
C LEU A 60 -12.71 4.69 2.45
N SER A 61 -12.76 4.14 3.66
CA SER A 61 -13.83 4.42 4.62
C SER A 61 -13.86 5.90 5.02
N LEU A 62 -12.69 6.47 5.36
CA LEU A 62 -12.56 7.89 5.67
C LEU A 62 -12.92 8.77 4.47
N SER A 63 -12.44 8.42 3.28
CA SER A 63 -12.76 9.15 2.04
C SER A 63 -14.27 9.18 1.80
N LYS A 64 -14.95 8.05 2.01
CA LYS A 64 -16.41 7.95 1.87
C LYS A 64 -17.15 8.80 2.90
N VAL A 65 -16.67 8.83 4.15
CA VAL A 65 -17.25 9.68 5.22
C VAL A 65 -17.06 11.16 4.90
N LEU A 66 -15.87 11.57 4.47
CA LEU A 66 -15.59 12.96 4.07
C LEU A 66 -16.50 13.40 2.92
N LEU A 67 -16.62 12.58 1.87
CA LEU A 67 -17.52 12.85 0.74
C LEU A 67 -18.99 12.92 1.18
N ALA A 68 -19.44 12.06 2.09
CA ALA A 68 -20.80 12.12 2.62
C ALA A 68 -21.07 13.41 3.42
N GLN A 69 -20.07 13.88 4.19
CA GLN A 69 -20.17 15.16 4.91
C GLN A 69 -20.20 16.35 3.94
N MET A 70 -19.38 16.34 2.89
CA MET A 70 -19.38 17.40 1.87
C MET A 70 -20.74 17.48 1.16
N LYS A 71 -21.30 16.35 0.70
CA LYS A 71 -22.63 16.29 0.08
C LYS A 71 -23.73 16.83 1.00
N LYS A 72 -23.65 16.57 2.31
CA LYS A 72 -24.60 17.10 3.29
C LYS A 72 -24.48 18.63 3.46
N SER A 73 -23.28 19.18 3.32
CA SER A 73 -23.02 20.62 3.38
C SER A 73 -23.54 21.35 2.13
N GLU A 74 -23.42 20.73 0.95
CA GLU A 74 -23.92 21.29 -0.31
C GLU A 74 -25.45 21.46 -0.32
N GLY A 75 -26.21 20.54 0.28
CA GLY A 75 -27.67 20.65 0.41
C GLY A 75 -28.17 21.71 1.40
N LYS A 76 -27.28 22.36 2.17
CA LYS A 76 -27.63 23.43 3.13
C LYS A 76 -27.43 24.85 2.57
N LYS A 77 -26.86 25.00 1.37
CA LYS A 77 -26.88 26.26 0.64
C LYS A 77 -28.17 26.32 -0.19
N SER A 78 -29.27 26.67 0.46
CA SER A 78 -30.46 27.24 -0.18
C SER A 78 -30.94 28.41 0.63
#